data_AF-A0A3M1Y0Y2-F1
#
_entry.id   AF-A0A3M1Y0Y2-F1
#
_cell.length_a   1.000
_cell.length_b   1.000
_cell.length_c   1.000
_cell.angle_alpha   90.00
_cell.angle_beta   90.00
_cell.angle_gamma   90.00
#
_symmetry.space_group_name_H-M   'P 1'
#
loop_
_entity.id
_entity.type
_entity.pdbx_description
1 polymer ?
#
loop_
_entity_poly.entity_id
_entity_poly.type
_entity_poly.pdbx_seq_one_letter_code
_entity_poly.pdbx_strand_id
1 'polypeptide(L)'
;MASNVVIRYDVMMFNELVQKSAIAVPDDAIILLEKAISLYKGSFLKGIEIAWAEDRRKELQEEYGEALAALAKLKEQRSQKQEALGLYLRALSHLPHREDLASHVMRLYREHNMHTDALLIYQRLRQELQQRLGVQPAPQLQNLMQQIQKEM
;
A
#
# COMPACT_ATOMS: atom_id res chain seq x y z
N MET A 1 -30.71 -19.77 27.34
CA MET A 1 -29.62 -18.78 27.30
C MET A 1 -28.66 -19.19 26.20
N ALA A 2 -28.83 -18.68 24.98
CA ALA A 2 -27.89 -18.98 23.90
C ALA A 2 -26.56 -18.28 24.22
N SER A 3 -25.51 -19.07 24.42
CA SER A 3 -24.16 -18.56 24.63
C SER A 3 -23.78 -17.65 23.47
N ASN A 4 -23.46 -16.39 23.78
CA ASN A 4 -23.07 -15.39 22.79
C ASN A 4 -21.65 -15.74 22.32
N VAL A 5 -21.53 -16.61 21.30
CA VAL A 5 -20.24 -17.01 20.74
C VAL A 5 -19.71 -15.83 19.94
N VAL A 6 -18.77 -15.09 20.53
CA VAL A 6 -18.02 -14.04 19.83
C VAL A 6 -16.86 -14.71 19.09
N ILE A 7 -17.04 -14.95 17.79
CA ILE A 7 -15.97 -15.45 16.93
C ILE A 7 -15.02 -14.29 16.65
N ARG A 8 -13.78 -14.36 17.16
CA ARG A 8 -12.70 -13.43 16.85
C ARG A 8 -11.64 -14.16 16.04
N TYR A 9 -11.34 -13.65 14.86
CA TYR A 9 -10.24 -14.11 14.03
C TYR A 9 -9.47 -12.92 13.47
N ASP A 10 -8.26 -13.17 13.00
CA ASP A 10 -7.29 -12.17 12.58
C ASP A 10 -7.83 -11.17 11.54
N VAL A 11 -8.55 -11.64 10.52
CA VAL A 11 -9.18 -10.80 9.49
C VAL A 11 -10.22 -9.85 10.10
N MET A 12 -11.06 -10.33 11.03
CA MET A 12 -12.04 -9.46 11.69
C MET A 12 -11.34 -8.36 12.49
N MET A 13 -10.27 -8.71 13.22
CA MET A 13 -9.48 -7.76 13.98
C MET A 13 -8.72 -6.78 13.09
N PHE A 14 -8.17 -7.25 11.97
CA PHE A 14 -7.51 -6.42 10.96
C PHE A 14 -8.48 -5.35 10.45
N ASN A 15 -9.67 -5.75 9.99
CA ASN A 15 -10.69 -4.83 9.49
C ASN A 15 -11.11 -3.80 10.55
N GLU A 16 -11.36 -4.24 11.79
CA GLU A 16 -11.75 -3.35 12.88
C GLU A 16 -10.68 -2.31 13.20
N LEU A 17 -9.41 -2.71 13.21
CA LEU A 17 -8.28 -1.80 13.46
C LEU A 17 -8.11 -0.78 12.32
N VAL A 18 -8.22 -1.23 11.07
CA VAL A 18 -8.18 -0.33 9.90
C VAL A 18 -9.31 0.68 9.97
N GLN A 19 -10.54 0.25 10.22
CA GLN A 19 -11.70 1.16 10.35
C GLN A 19 -11.53 2.17 11.49
N LYS A 20 -11.06 1.73 12.66
CA LYS A 20 -10.81 2.65 13.79
C LYS A 20 -9.71 3.65 13.47
N SER A 21 -8.68 3.26 12.72
CA SER A 21 -7.59 4.15 12.37
C SER A 21 -8.05 5.33 11.51
N ALA A 22 -9.07 5.15 10.67
CA ALA A 22 -9.57 6.18 9.75
C ALA A 22 -10.19 7.40 10.44
N ILE A 23 -10.67 7.25 11.68
CA ILE A 23 -11.29 8.33 12.48
C ILE A 23 -10.45 8.72 13.70
N ALA A 24 -9.29 8.08 13.90
CA ALA A 24 -8.40 8.34 15.01
C ALA A 24 -7.52 9.56 14.75
N VAL A 25 -7.03 10.17 15.83
CA VAL A 25 -5.96 11.17 15.73
C VAL A 25 -4.67 10.51 15.21
N PRO A 26 -3.74 11.26 14.58
CA PRO A 26 -2.60 10.67 13.88
C PRO A 26 -1.74 9.70 14.70
N ASP A 27 -1.47 9.98 15.99
CA ASP A 27 -0.71 9.08 16.88
C ASP A 27 -1.41 7.73 17.07
N ASP A 28 -2.70 7.76 17.38
CA ASP A 28 -3.50 6.57 17.60
C ASP A 28 -3.71 5.79 16.28
N ALA A 29 -3.89 6.51 15.16
CA ALA A 29 -4.01 5.91 13.84
C ALA A 29 -2.76 5.09 13.48
N ILE A 30 -1.56 5.61 13.76
CA ILE A 30 -0.29 4.89 13.55
C ILE A 30 -0.29 3.59 14.35
N ILE A 31 -0.62 3.64 15.65
CA ILE A 31 -0.63 2.45 16.54
C ILE A 31 -1.64 1.40 16.04
N LEU A 32 -2.82 1.85 15.60
CA LEU A 32 -3.87 0.96 15.09
C LEU A 32 -3.46 0.30 13.77
N LEU A 33 -2.86 1.05 12.84
CA LEU A 33 -2.38 0.54 11.56
C LEU A 33 -1.21 -0.43 11.73
N GLU A 34 -0.24 -0.12 12.59
CA GLU A 34 0.88 -1.02 12.90
C GLU A 34 0.36 -2.36 13.46
N LYS A 35 -0.62 -2.33 14.37
CA LYS A 35 -1.28 -3.52 14.88
C LYS A 35 -2.01 -4.29 13.77
N ALA A 36 -2.79 -3.60 12.93
CA ALA A 36 -3.51 -4.22 11.82
C ALA A 36 -2.53 -4.94 10.88
N ILE A 37 -1.50 -4.24 10.41
CA ILE A 37 -0.49 -4.78 9.50
C ILE A 37 0.22 -6.01 10.10
N SER A 38 0.42 -6.07 11.42
CA SER A 38 1.05 -7.22 12.09
C SER A 38 0.19 -8.49 12.10
N LEU A 39 -1.13 -8.37 11.94
CA LEU A 39 -2.06 -9.50 11.88
C LEU A 39 -2.01 -10.21 10.53
N TYR A 40 -1.69 -9.49 9.45
CA TYR A 40 -1.58 -10.06 8.11
C TYR A 40 -0.23 -10.78 7.94
N LYS A 41 -0.22 -12.10 8.16
CA LYS A 41 1.00 -12.94 8.12
C LYS A 41 1.24 -13.66 6.80
N GLY A 42 0.30 -13.57 5.87
CA GLY A 42 0.38 -14.25 4.58
C GLY A 42 -0.98 -14.34 3.90
N SER A 43 -0.99 -14.92 2.70
CA SER A 43 -2.21 -15.05 1.90
C SER A 43 -3.31 -15.82 2.64
N PHE A 44 -4.50 -15.23 2.68
CA PHE A 44 -5.69 -15.86 3.24
C PHE A 44 -5.95 -17.23 2.61
N LEU A 45 -6.15 -18.26 3.45
CA LEU A 45 -6.39 -19.64 3.03
C LEU A 45 -5.42 -20.12 1.93
N LYS A 46 -4.11 -19.89 2.12
CA LYS A 46 -3.07 -20.33 1.19
C LYS A 46 -3.19 -21.84 0.93
N GLY A 47 -3.19 -22.24 -0.34
CA GLY A 47 -3.31 -23.63 -0.77
C GLY A 47 -4.76 -24.13 -0.92
N ILE A 48 -5.76 -23.28 -0.65
CA ILE A 48 -7.17 -23.60 -0.91
C ILE A 48 -7.62 -22.83 -2.16
N GLU A 49 -8.03 -23.58 -3.19
CA GLU A 49 -8.45 -23.07 -4.50
C GLU A 49 -9.97 -23.24 -4.65
N ILE A 50 -10.72 -22.33 -4.03
CA ILE A 50 -12.17 -22.23 -4.15
C ILE A 50 -12.53 -20.77 -4.42
N ALA A 51 -13.44 -20.53 -5.37
CA ALA A 51 -13.70 -19.20 -5.93
C ALA A 51 -13.94 -18.11 -4.85
N TRP A 52 -14.80 -18.39 -3.87
CA TRP A 52 -15.08 -17.42 -2.79
C TRP A 52 -13.84 -17.07 -1.95
N ALA A 53 -12.90 -18.01 -1.78
CA ALA A 53 -11.67 -17.77 -1.04
C ALA A 53 -10.66 -16.98 -1.87
N GLU A 54 -10.67 -17.13 -3.20
CA GLU A 54 -9.83 -16.33 -4.10
C GLU A 54 -10.24 -14.86 -4.10
N ASP A 55 -11.55 -14.60 -4.22
CA ASP A 55 -12.08 -13.23 -4.18
C ASP A 55 -11.79 -12.59 -2.82
N ARG A 56 -12.07 -13.30 -1.72
CA ARG A 56 -11.77 -12.77 -0.38
C ARG A 56 -10.27 -12.56 -0.15
N ARG A 57 -9.42 -13.39 -0.74
CA ARG A 57 -7.95 -13.23 -0.66
C ARG A 57 -7.49 -11.97 -1.42
N LYS A 58 -8.07 -11.67 -2.59
CA LYS A 58 -7.78 -10.44 -3.34
C LYS A 58 -8.22 -9.21 -2.55
N GLU A 59 -9.45 -9.21 -2.03
CA GLU A 59 -9.96 -8.12 -1.17
C GLU A 59 -9.03 -7.85 0.01
N LEU A 60 -8.62 -8.89 0.73
CA LEU A 60 -7.70 -8.75 1.87
C LEU A 60 -6.31 -8.26 1.48
N GLN A 61 -5.81 -8.63 0.29
CA GLN A 61 -4.54 -8.12 -0.22
C GLN A 61 -4.62 -6.63 -0.55
N GLU A 62 -5.74 -6.19 -1.14
CA GLU A 62 -5.99 -4.79 -1.43
C GLU A 62 -6.16 -3.98 -0.14
N GLU A 63 -6.99 -4.43 0.81
CA GLU A 63 -7.17 -3.79 2.12
C GLU A 63 -5.83 -3.67 2.88
N TYR A 64 -4.98 -4.69 2.80
CA TYR A 64 -3.63 -4.67 3.38
C TYR A 64 -2.71 -3.64 2.70
N GLY A 65 -2.76 -3.56 1.37
CA GLY A 65 -2.03 -2.55 0.60
C GLY A 65 -2.45 -1.13 0.98
N GLU A 66 -3.75 -0.87 1.15
CA GLU A 66 -4.27 0.43 1.58
C GLU A 66 -3.83 0.77 3.00
N ALA A 67 -3.84 -0.19 3.93
CA ALA A 67 -3.37 0.02 5.30
C ALA A 67 -1.88 0.39 5.34
N LEU A 68 -1.05 -0.26 4.50
CA LEU A 68 0.36 0.10 4.33
C LEU A 68 0.53 1.53 3.79
N ALA A 69 -0.25 1.90 2.77
CA ALA A 69 -0.22 3.25 2.19
C ALA A 69 -0.64 4.32 3.20
N ALA A 70 -1.68 4.06 3.99
CA ALA A 70 -2.13 4.97 5.05
C ALA A 70 -1.05 5.18 6.11
N LEU A 71 -0.40 4.11 6.56
CA LEU A 71 0.70 4.20 7.51
C LEU A 71 1.90 4.94 6.91
N ALA A 72 2.27 4.64 5.66
CA ALA A 72 3.37 5.30 4.95
C ALA A 72 3.18 6.83 4.93
N LYS A 73 1.97 7.28 4.59
CA LYS A 73 1.62 8.70 4.57
C LYS A 73 1.77 9.38 5.93
N LEU A 74 1.29 8.74 7.00
CA LEU A 74 1.42 9.27 8.36
C LEU A 74 2.89 9.36 8.81
N LYS A 75 3.71 8.36 8.46
CA LYS A 75 5.15 8.34 8.73
C LYS A 75 5.89 9.42 7.93
N GLU A 76 5.55 9.59 6.65
CA GLU A 76 6.11 10.64 5.79
C GLU A 76 5.81 12.03 6.33
N GLN A 77 4.56 12.28 6.76
CA GLN A 77 4.15 13.54 7.39
C GLN A 77 4.92 13.84 8.69
N ARG A 78 5.44 12.81 9.36
CA ARG A 78 6.32 12.93 10.55
C ARG A 78 7.80 13.01 10.21
N SER A 79 8.14 13.25 8.94
CA SER A 79 9.52 13.27 8.45
C SER A 79 10.26 11.93 8.60
N GLN A 80 9.55 10.82 8.84
CA GLN A 80 10.12 9.47 8.92
C GLN A 80 10.21 8.85 7.52
N LYS A 81 10.93 9.54 6.63
CA LYS A 81 10.96 9.28 5.18
C LYS A 81 11.43 7.87 4.81
N GLN A 82 12.43 7.34 5.51
CA GLN A 82 12.96 6.00 5.24
C GLN A 82 11.94 4.89 5.57
N GLU A 83 11.25 5.02 6.70
CA GLU A 83 10.16 4.10 7.07
C GLU A 83 9.00 4.20 6.07
N ALA A 84 8.63 5.43 5.69
CA ALA A 84 7.59 5.67 4.69
C ALA A 84 7.93 5.05 3.34
N LEU A 85 9.17 5.19 2.85
CA LEU A 85 9.62 4.57 1.60
C LEU A 85 9.45 3.05 1.62
N GLY A 86 9.88 2.39 2.69
CA GLY A 86 9.71 0.94 2.84
C GLY A 86 8.24 0.51 2.86
N LEU A 87 7.37 1.29 3.51
CA LEU A 87 5.93 1.03 3.55
C LEU A 87 5.26 1.26 2.20
N TYR A 88 5.60 2.34 1.48
CA TYR A 88 5.07 2.60 0.14
C TYR A 88 5.50 1.53 -0.87
N LEU A 89 6.75 1.05 -0.82
CA LEU A 89 7.21 -0.05 -1.67
C LEU A 89 6.42 -1.34 -1.44
N ARG A 90 6.12 -1.67 -0.18
CA ARG A 90 5.26 -2.80 0.18
C ARG A 90 3.82 -2.57 -0.28
N ALA A 91 3.27 -1.37 -0.11
CA ALA A 91 1.93 -1.04 -0.60
C ALA A 91 1.85 -1.22 -2.12
N LEU A 92 2.85 -0.72 -2.86
CA LEU A 92 2.93 -0.83 -4.32
C LEU A 92 3.06 -2.28 -4.80
N SER A 93 3.65 -3.21 -4.02
CA SER A 93 3.66 -4.63 -4.40
C SER A 93 2.28 -5.28 -4.34
N HIS A 94 1.36 -4.75 -3.53
CA HIS A 94 -0.03 -5.19 -3.46
C HIS A 94 -0.94 -4.41 -4.41
N LEU A 95 -0.62 -3.13 -4.64
CA LEU A 95 -1.40 -2.19 -5.43
C LEU A 95 -0.56 -1.61 -6.58
N PRO A 96 -0.07 -2.44 -7.52
CA PRO A 96 0.93 -2.03 -8.51
C PRO A 96 0.43 -1.02 -9.54
N HIS A 97 -0.88 -0.77 -9.60
CA HIS A 97 -1.53 0.19 -10.50
C HIS A 97 -1.77 1.56 -9.85
N ARG A 98 -1.49 1.74 -8.56
CA ARG A 98 -1.73 2.99 -7.83
C ARG A 98 -0.65 4.03 -8.11
N GLU A 99 -0.97 4.99 -8.97
CA GLU A 99 -0.05 6.05 -9.40
C GLU A 99 0.38 6.99 -8.27
N ASP A 100 -0.48 7.23 -7.29
CA ASP A 100 -0.19 8.06 -6.12
C ASP A 100 0.96 7.45 -5.30
N LEU A 101 0.92 6.14 -5.05
CA LEU A 101 1.99 5.42 -4.34
C LEU A 101 3.31 5.47 -5.11
N ALA A 102 3.26 5.24 -6.43
CA ALA A 102 4.44 5.35 -7.28
C ALA A 102 5.03 6.77 -7.24
N SER A 103 4.20 7.82 -7.27
CA SER A 103 4.63 9.22 -7.14
C SER A 103 5.35 9.47 -5.81
N HIS A 104 4.85 8.96 -4.68
CA HIS A 104 5.52 9.10 -3.38
C HIS A 104 6.90 8.41 -3.38
N VAL A 105 6.97 7.16 -3.84
CA VAL A 105 8.25 6.43 -3.94
C VAL A 105 9.24 7.16 -4.84
N MET A 106 8.80 7.63 -6.01
CA MET A 106 9.65 8.37 -6.96
C MET A 106 10.20 9.66 -6.35
N ARG A 107 9.38 10.41 -5.60
CA ARG A 107 9.83 11.64 -4.92
C ARG A 107 10.84 11.34 -3.82
N LEU A 108 10.58 10.33 -2.98
CA LEU A 108 11.50 9.94 -1.92
C LEU A 108 12.84 9.47 -2.49
N TYR A 109 12.84 8.65 -3.55
CA TYR A 109 14.08 8.27 -4.22
C TYR A 109 14.81 9.47 -4.83
N ARG A 110 14.09 10.41 -5.46
CA ARG A 110 14.66 11.65 -5.98
C ARG A 110 15.33 12.48 -4.88
N GLU A 111 14.70 12.62 -3.72
CA GLU A 111 15.26 13.33 -2.58
C GLU A 111 16.55 12.69 -2.04
N HIS A 112 16.72 11.38 -2.24
CA HIS A 112 17.93 10.63 -1.90
C HIS A 112 18.94 10.52 -3.05
N ASN A 113 18.77 11.29 -4.15
CA ASN A 113 19.58 11.21 -5.37
C ASN A 113 19.61 9.82 -6.02
N MET A 114 18.60 8.98 -5.77
CA MET A 114 18.43 7.65 -6.34
C MET A 114 17.57 7.71 -7.61
N HIS A 115 17.98 8.53 -8.59
CA HIS A 115 17.17 8.82 -9.78
C HIS A 115 16.88 7.56 -10.61
N THR A 116 17.85 6.65 -10.75
CA THR A 116 17.68 5.38 -11.48
C THR A 116 16.56 4.52 -10.87
N ASP A 117 16.52 4.42 -9.54
CA ASP A 117 15.48 3.65 -8.84
C ASP A 117 14.10 4.31 -8.99
N ALA A 118 14.02 5.64 -8.94
CA ALA A 118 12.78 6.36 -9.20
C ALA A 118 12.24 6.09 -10.61
N LEU A 119 13.10 6.12 -11.63
CA LEU A 119 12.69 5.83 -13.01
C LEU A 119 12.28 4.37 -13.21
N LEU A 120 12.89 3.42 -12.49
CA LEU A 120 12.49 2.02 -12.51
C LEU A 120 11.06 1.82 -11.97
N ILE A 121 10.68 2.57 -10.92
CA ILE A 121 9.31 2.54 -10.39
C ILE A 121 8.30 3.02 -11.44
N TYR A 122 8.60 4.13 -12.13
CA TYR A 122 7.75 4.62 -13.22
C TYR A 122 7.58 3.59 -14.34
N GLN A 123 8.68 2.95 -14.76
CA GLN A 123 8.65 1.95 -15.83
C GLN A 123 7.78 0.75 -15.47
N ARG A 124 7.90 0.25 -14.24
CA ARG A 124 7.09 -0.87 -13.73
C ARG A 124 5.59 -0.52 -13.70
N LEU A 125 5.23 0.63 -13.15
CA LEU A 125 3.84 1.10 -13.13
C LEU A 125 3.29 1.28 -14.55
N ARG A 126 4.06 1.87 -15.46
CA ARG A 126 3.64 2.05 -16.86
C ARG A 126 3.33 0.72 -17.53
N GLN A 127 4.16 -0.30 -17.30
CA GLN A 127 3.92 -1.65 -17.81
C GLN A 127 2.65 -2.24 -17.21
N GLU A 128 2.44 -2.10 -15.90
CA GLU A 128 1.25 -2.59 -15.21
C GLU A 128 -0.03 -1.96 -15.74
N LEU A 129 -0.08 -0.62 -15.86
CA LEU A 129 -1.23 0.12 -16.37
C LEU A 129 -1.54 -0.25 -17.82
N GLN A 130 -0.51 -0.40 -18.65
CA GLN A 130 -0.69 -0.80 -20.04
C GLN A 130 -1.23 -2.23 -20.15
N GLN A 131 -0.76 -3.16 -19.32
CA GLN A 131 -1.18 -4.57 -19.35
C GLN A 131 -2.59 -4.76 -18.80
N ARG A 132 -2.95 -4.08 -17.70
CA ARG A 132 -4.25 -4.27 -17.05
C ARG A 132 -5.36 -3.40 -17.60
N LEU A 133 -5.05 -2.15 -17.90
CA LEU A 133 -6.06 -1.12 -18.21
C LEU A 133 -5.91 -0.59 -19.63
N GLY A 134 -4.80 -0.88 -20.32
CA GLY A 134 -4.54 -0.36 -21.67
C GLY A 134 -4.25 1.14 -21.71
N VAL A 135 -3.93 1.76 -20.57
CA VAL A 135 -3.72 3.20 -20.45
C VAL A 135 -2.26 3.53 -20.13
N GLN A 136 -1.87 4.77 -20.44
CA GLN A 136 -0.58 5.34 -20.01
C GLN A 136 -0.73 6.01 -18.64
N PRO A 137 0.37 6.19 -17.87
CA PRO A 137 0.36 6.94 -16.63
C PRO A 137 -0.19 8.35 -16.78
N ALA A 138 -0.80 8.89 -15.73
CA ALA A 138 -1.35 10.23 -15.71
C ALA A 138 -0.28 11.31 -15.98
N PRO A 139 -0.66 12.46 -16.58
CA PRO A 139 0.28 13.53 -16.92
C PRO A 139 1.15 14.00 -15.76
N GLN A 140 0.59 14.02 -14.54
CA GLN A 140 1.30 14.40 -13.32
C GLN A 140 2.51 13.50 -13.07
N LEU A 141 2.38 12.20 -13.29
CA LEU A 141 3.46 11.24 -13.08
C LEU A 141 4.48 11.27 -14.23
N GLN A 142 4.00 11.47 -15.47
CA GLN A 142 4.89 11.69 -16.63
C GLN A 142 5.78 12.92 -16.41
N ASN A 143 5.22 14.02 -15.89
CA ASN A 143 5.96 15.22 -15.57
C ASN A 143 7.02 14.99 -14.47
N LEU A 144 6.68 14.22 -13.43
CA LEU A 144 7.64 13.85 -12.38
C LEU A 144 8.80 13.03 -12.96
N MET A 145 8.51 12.05 -13.82
CA MET A 145 9.52 11.26 -14.51
C MET A 145 10.46 12.14 -15.36
N GLN A 146 9.91 13.08 -16.14
CA GLN A 146 10.69 14.01 -16.96
C GLN A 146 11.56 14.96 -16.12
N GLN A 147 11.08 15.40 -14.96
CA GLN A 147 11.88 16.19 -14.02
C GLN A 147 13.08 15.39 -13.53
N ILE A 148 12.85 14.17 -13.05
CA ILE A 148 13.91 13.28 -12.55
C ILE A 148 14.95 13.00 -13.64
N GLN A 149 14.53 12.77 -14.90
CA GLN A 149 15.47 12.57 -16.01
C GLN A 149 16.37 13.76 -16.30
N LYS A 150 15.91 14.99 -16.03
CA LYS A 150 16.70 16.22 -16.23
C LYS A 150 17.68 16.49 -15.09
N GLU A 151 17.45 15.88 -13.93
CA GLU A 151 18.29 16.01 -12.73
C GLU A 151 19.45 15.00 -12.71
N MET A 152 19.40 13.96 -13.56
CA MET A 152 20.49 13.01 -13.81
C MET A 152 21.62 13.64 -14.63
#